data_AF-R7PYX9-F1
#
_entry.id   AF-R7PYX9-F1
#
_cell.length_a   1.000
_cell.length_b   1.000
_cell.length_c   1.000
_cell.angle_alpha   90.00
_cell.angle_beta   90.00
_cell.angle_gamma   90.00
#
_symmetry.space_group_name_H-M   'P 1'
#
loop_
_entity.id
_entity.type
_entity.pdbx_description
1 polymer ?
#
loop_
_entity_poly.entity_id
_entity_poly.type
_entity_poly.pdbx_seq_one_letter_code
_entity_poly.pdbx_strand_id
1 'polypeptide(L)'
;MRDIPERTRISKAELFVTDMMFDMIADLSDDAYYRETDAEGLIAGLFYRDVLGVYGVASGLIPAMSGIHEAIGWFRTSPDGTSMSQRDIARHVGLFGRDKAFAIMVDNVASSFAIYAVEDGIPRKVQAAVLEG
;
A
#
# COMPACT_ATOMS: atom_id res chain seq x y z
N MET A 1 -22.65 -6.43 -8.17
CA MET A 1 -21.58 -7.22 -7.53
C MET A 1 -20.60 -7.57 -8.65
N ARG A 2 -19.46 -6.89 -8.74
CA ARG A 2 -18.45 -7.23 -9.75
C ARG A 2 -17.67 -8.42 -9.21
N ASP A 3 -17.68 -9.53 -9.95
CA ASP A 3 -16.87 -10.72 -9.66
C ASP A 3 -15.40 -10.31 -9.69
N ILE A 4 -14.77 -10.26 -8.52
CA ILE A 4 -13.30 -10.30 -8.43
C ILE A 4 -12.97 -11.79 -8.50
N PRO A 5 -12.27 -12.25 -9.56
CA PRO A 5 -12.13 -13.68 -9.78
C PRO A 5 -11.35 -14.33 -8.63
N GLU A 6 -11.93 -15.37 -8.02
CA GLU A 6 -11.21 -16.37 -7.21
C GLU A 6 -9.90 -16.83 -7.90
N ARG A 7 -9.87 -16.78 -9.23
CA ARG A 7 -8.71 -17.13 -10.07
C ARG A 7 -7.48 -16.23 -9.90
N THR A 8 -7.59 -15.01 -9.37
CA THR A 8 -6.43 -14.10 -9.29
C THR A 8 -5.46 -14.47 -8.16
N ARG A 9 -5.86 -15.30 -7.19
CA ARG A 9 -4.99 -15.75 -6.08
C ARG A 9 -4.07 -16.94 -6.39
N ILE A 10 -3.87 -17.28 -7.67
CA ILE A 10 -2.81 -18.22 -8.09
C ILE A 10 -1.41 -17.67 -7.71
N SER A 11 -1.26 -16.36 -7.54
CA SER A 11 0.02 -15.68 -7.29
C SER A 11 0.49 -15.66 -5.83
N LYS A 12 -0.28 -16.17 -4.85
CA LYS A 12 -0.05 -15.95 -3.40
C LYS A 12 0.03 -14.47 -2.98
N ALA A 13 -0.31 -13.53 -3.87
CA ALA A 13 -0.32 -12.12 -3.54
C ALA A 13 -1.36 -11.80 -2.45
N GLU A 14 -1.03 -10.82 -1.62
CA GLU A 14 -1.93 -10.34 -0.56
C GLU A 14 -2.49 -8.97 -0.88
N LEU A 15 -1.89 -8.25 -1.82
CA LEU A 15 -2.37 -6.98 -2.33
C LEU A 15 -2.48 -7.05 -3.85
N PHE A 16 -3.62 -6.67 -4.38
CA PHE A 16 -3.82 -6.47 -5.81
C PHE A 16 -3.95 -4.98 -6.09
N VAL A 17 -3.20 -4.50 -7.06
CA VAL A 17 -3.09 -3.07 -7.41
C VAL A 17 -3.22 -2.94 -8.92
N THR A 18 -3.77 -1.83 -9.39
CA THR A 18 -3.82 -1.54 -10.83
C THR A 18 -2.55 -0.83 -11.27
N ASP A 19 -2.17 -0.94 -12.55
CA ASP A 19 -1.03 -0.20 -13.13
C ASP A 19 -1.13 1.31 -12.86
N MET A 20 -2.32 1.87 -13.07
CA MET A 20 -2.61 3.29 -12.83
C MET A 20 -2.25 3.75 -11.41
N MET A 21 -2.35 2.89 -10.40
CA MET A 21 -1.95 3.27 -9.04
C MET A 21 -0.45 3.43 -8.89
N PHE A 22 0.35 2.58 -9.55
CA PHE A 22 1.80 2.74 -9.52
C PHE A 22 2.25 3.99 -10.26
N ASP A 23 1.60 4.31 -11.39
CA ASP A 23 1.85 5.57 -12.10
C ASP A 23 1.57 6.77 -11.20
N MET A 24 0.43 6.76 -10.48
CA MET A 24 0.11 7.84 -9.53
C MET A 24 1.10 7.93 -8.36
N ILE A 25 1.57 6.81 -7.83
CA ILE A 25 2.60 6.79 -6.77
C ILE A 25 3.92 7.35 -7.32
N ALA A 26 4.30 7.01 -8.54
CA ALA A 26 5.50 7.51 -9.20
C ALA A 26 5.42 9.03 -9.42
N ASP A 27 4.30 9.53 -9.95
CA ASP A 27 4.08 10.97 -10.13
C ASP A 27 4.20 11.74 -8.80
N LEU A 28 3.58 11.24 -7.73
CA LEU A 28 3.68 11.83 -6.40
C LEU A 28 5.10 11.76 -5.83
N SER A 29 5.83 10.69 -6.14
CA SER A 29 7.22 10.48 -5.72
C SER A 29 8.17 11.45 -6.40
N ASP A 30 7.99 11.70 -7.69
CA ASP A 30 8.78 12.66 -8.45
C ASP A 30 8.51 14.09 -7.98
N ASP A 31 7.23 14.46 -7.81
CA ASP A 31 6.84 15.77 -7.25
C ASP A 31 7.44 16.00 -5.86
N ALA A 32 7.42 14.98 -5.00
CA ALA A 32 7.99 15.01 -3.65
C ALA A 32 9.51 15.20 -3.70
N TYR A 33 10.20 14.47 -4.58
CA TYR A 33 11.64 14.60 -4.80
C TYR A 33 12.02 16.02 -5.25
N TYR A 34 11.30 16.60 -6.21
CA TYR A 34 11.55 17.97 -6.69
C TYR A 34 11.31 19.04 -5.62
N ARG A 35 10.41 18.79 -4.66
CA ARG A 35 10.10 19.71 -3.57
C ARG A 35 10.99 19.51 -2.34
N GLU A 36 11.89 18.53 -2.37
CA GLU A 36 12.73 18.14 -1.21
C GLU A 36 11.87 17.80 0.03
N THR A 37 10.72 17.17 -0.20
CA THR A 37 9.78 16.75 0.84
C THR A 37 9.40 15.29 0.67
N ASP A 38 8.96 14.64 1.74
CA ASP A 38 8.30 13.34 1.64
C ASP A 38 6.82 13.51 1.28
N ALA A 39 6.27 12.59 0.48
CA ALA A 39 4.84 12.47 0.23
C ALA A 39 4.28 11.29 1.02
N GLU A 40 3.08 11.46 1.57
CA GLU A 40 2.32 10.38 2.18
C GLU A 40 0.84 10.47 1.78
N GLY A 41 0.17 9.32 1.74
CA GLY A 41 -1.27 9.26 1.46
C GLY A 41 -1.86 7.89 1.77
N LEU A 42 -3.18 7.77 1.62
CA LEU A 42 -3.90 6.51 1.87
C LEU A 42 -4.14 5.75 0.57
N ILE A 43 -4.36 4.45 0.72
CA ILE A 43 -4.68 3.51 -0.36
C ILE A 43 -6.14 3.15 -0.20
N ALA A 44 -7.00 3.64 -1.10
CA ALA A 44 -8.40 3.27 -1.15
C ALA A 44 -8.56 1.84 -1.68
N GLY A 45 -9.50 1.09 -1.13
CA GLY A 45 -9.78 -0.25 -1.62
C GLY A 45 -10.73 -1.03 -0.74
N LEU A 46 -10.77 -2.34 -0.96
CA LEU A 46 -11.58 -3.26 -0.17
C LEU A 46 -10.77 -4.51 0.21
N PHE A 47 -11.05 -5.04 1.40
CA PHE A 47 -10.56 -6.34 1.82
C PHE A 47 -11.53 -7.44 1.39
N TYR A 48 -10.95 -8.57 1.00
CA TYR A 48 -11.64 -9.79 0.63
C TYR A 48 -11.01 -10.98 1.37
N ARG A 49 -11.69 -12.12 1.35
CA ARG A 49 -11.22 -13.36 1.98
C ARG A 49 -11.46 -14.53 1.04
N ASP A 50 -10.46 -15.40 0.95
CA ASP A 50 -10.57 -16.71 0.31
C ASP A 50 -9.84 -17.78 1.16
N VAL A 51 -9.63 -18.97 0.59
CA VAL A 51 -8.98 -20.12 1.25
C VAL A 51 -7.54 -19.89 1.71
N LEU A 52 -6.82 -18.91 1.13
CA LEU A 52 -5.46 -18.52 1.51
C LEU A 52 -5.44 -17.36 2.53
N GLY A 53 -6.61 -16.87 2.98
CA GLY A 53 -6.75 -15.82 4.00
C GLY A 53 -7.25 -14.47 3.45
N VAL A 54 -7.01 -13.38 4.17
CA VAL A 54 -7.45 -12.02 3.80
C VAL A 54 -6.49 -11.39 2.78
N TYR A 55 -7.02 -10.74 1.74
CA TYR A 55 -6.27 -9.92 0.78
C TYR A 55 -6.94 -8.56 0.55
N GLY A 56 -6.18 -7.59 0.07
CA GLY A 56 -6.68 -6.28 -0.34
C GLY A 56 -6.71 -6.15 -1.85
N VAL A 57 -7.71 -5.46 -2.37
CA VAL A 57 -7.74 -4.96 -3.75
C VAL A 57 -7.79 -3.45 -3.68
N ALA A 58 -6.71 -2.80 -4.10
CA ALA A 58 -6.60 -1.37 -4.15
C ALA A 58 -7.31 -0.82 -5.39
N SER A 59 -8.04 0.28 -5.21
CA SER A 59 -8.83 0.93 -6.26
C SER A 59 -8.42 2.39 -6.51
N GLY A 60 -7.50 2.93 -5.72
CA GLY A 60 -6.97 4.28 -5.92
C GLY A 60 -6.17 4.80 -4.74
N LEU A 61 -5.71 6.05 -4.86
CA LEU A 61 -5.01 6.77 -3.79
C LEU A 61 -5.90 7.90 -3.25
N ILE A 62 -5.76 8.16 -1.95
CA ILE A 62 -6.32 9.33 -1.29
C ILE A 62 -5.14 10.18 -0.81
N PRO A 63 -4.78 11.27 -1.52
CA PRO A 63 -3.61 12.08 -1.18
C PRO A 63 -3.74 12.81 0.16
N ALA A 64 -4.96 13.03 0.63
CA ALA A 64 -5.21 13.56 1.96
C ALA A 64 -5.24 12.42 2.98
N MET A 65 -4.57 12.59 4.13
CA MET A 65 -4.71 11.70 5.31
C MET A 65 -6.09 11.85 5.98
N SER A 66 -7.14 11.94 5.18
CA SER A 66 -8.54 12.04 5.56
C SER A 66 -9.32 10.94 4.85
N GLY A 67 -10.24 10.26 5.55
CA GLY A 67 -10.98 9.15 4.95
C GLY A 67 -10.39 7.77 5.24
N ILE A 68 -9.74 7.60 6.39
CA ILE A 68 -9.15 6.33 6.84
C ILE A 68 -10.10 5.12 6.75
N HIS A 69 -11.41 5.34 6.90
CA HIS A 69 -12.44 4.29 6.87
C HIS A 69 -12.58 3.60 5.50
N GLU A 70 -12.13 4.24 4.43
CA GLU A 70 -12.15 3.72 3.05
C GLU A 70 -10.78 3.17 2.64
N ALA A 71 -9.79 3.26 3.53
CA ALA A 71 -8.41 2.90 3.26
C ALA A 71 -8.11 1.47 3.68
N ILE A 72 -7.43 0.73 2.81
CA ILE A 72 -6.86 -0.59 3.11
C ILE A 72 -5.37 -0.52 3.45
N GLY A 73 -4.80 0.68 3.43
CA GLY A 73 -3.39 0.93 3.70
C GLY A 73 -2.98 2.36 3.45
N TRP A 74 -1.67 2.59 3.48
CA TRP A 74 -1.06 3.90 3.22
C TRP A 74 0.24 3.74 2.44
N PHE A 75 0.75 4.84 1.89
CA PHE A 75 2.06 4.90 1.29
C PHE A 75 2.85 6.09 1.83
N ARG A 76 4.17 5.99 1.73
CA ARG A 76 5.08 7.13 1.89
C ARG A 76 6.25 7.04 0.93
N THR A 77 6.79 8.20 0.59
CA THR A 77 8.06 8.35 -0.10
C THR A 77 9.13 8.79 0.90
N SER A 78 10.37 8.33 0.71
CA SER A 78 11.52 8.74 1.54
C SER A 78 12.83 8.36 0.84
N PRO A 79 13.89 9.18 0.94
CA PRO A 79 15.21 8.82 0.42
C PRO A 79 15.94 7.76 1.26
N ASP A 80 15.42 7.40 2.44
CA ASP A 80 16.08 6.51 3.40
C ASP A 80 15.79 5.01 3.15
N GLY A 81 15.22 4.69 1.99
CA GLY A 81 14.91 3.33 1.59
C GLY A 81 13.49 2.85 1.87
N THR A 82 13.27 1.59 1.51
CA THR A 82 11.94 0.96 1.47
C THR A 82 11.60 0.16 2.73
N SER A 83 12.46 0.18 3.76
CA SER A 83 12.18 -0.54 5.01
C SER A 83 11.29 0.29 5.94
N MET A 84 10.33 -0.34 6.60
CA MET A 84 9.53 0.33 7.64
C MET A 84 10.39 0.60 8.88
N SER A 85 10.55 1.87 9.21
CA SER A 85 11.15 2.34 10.47
C SER A 85 10.17 2.15 11.64
N GLN A 86 10.67 2.32 12.87
CA GLN A 86 9.79 2.32 14.06
C GLN A 86 8.74 3.45 14.02
N ARG A 87 9.08 4.59 13.40
CA ARG A 87 8.12 5.67 13.16
C ARG A 87 7.03 5.23 12.19
N ASP A 88 7.38 4.52 11.11
CA ASP A 88 6.41 4.00 10.14
C ASP A 88 5.47 2.97 10.77
N ILE A 89 6.00 2.08 11.62
CA ILE A 89 5.19 1.08 12.34
C ILE A 89 4.23 1.77 13.32
N ALA A 90 4.72 2.73 14.11
CA ALA A 90 3.88 3.49 15.04
C ALA A 90 2.80 4.31 14.30
N ARG A 91 3.15 4.91 13.15
CA ARG A 91 2.22 5.62 12.27
C ARG A 91 1.15 4.68 11.74
N HIS A 92 1.55 3.52 11.22
CA HIS A 92 0.62 2.50 10.73
C HIS A 92 -0.36 2.05 11.82
N VAL A 93 0.14 1.71 13.02
CA VAL A 93 -0.69 1.29 14.15
C VAL A 93 -1.61 2.42 14.62
N GLY A 94 -1.16 3.68 14.57
CA GLY A 94 -2.00 4.84 14.87
C GLY A 94 -3.15 5.05 13.87
N LEU A 95 -2.95 4.65 12.61
CA LEU A 95 -3.92 4.78 11.53
C LEU A 95 -4.92 3.62 11.49
N PHE A 96 -4.44 2.38 11.58
CA PHE A 96 -5.22 1.16 11.34
C PHE A 96 -5.39 0.27 12.58
N GLY A 97 -4.84 0.67 13.73
CA GLY A 97 -4.85 -0.15 14.93
C GLY A 97 -4.00 -1.41 14.78
N ARG A 98 -4.58 -2.56 15.15
CA ARG A 98 -3.94 -3.88 15.03
C ARG A 98 -4.52 -4.73 13.90
N ASP A 99 -5.56 -4.22 13.24
CA ASP A 99 -6.15 -4.89 12.10
C ASP A 99 -5.17 -4.94 10.94
N LYS A 100 -5.34 -5.93 10.07
CA LYS A 100 -4.51 -6.05 8.88
C LYS A 100 -4.71 -4.83 7.97
N ALA A 101 -3.63 -4.13 7.66
CA ALA A 101 -3.60 -3.12 6.61
C ALA A 101 -2.25 -3.14 5.87
N PHE A 102 -2.20 -2.47 4.73
CA PHE A 102 -1.03 -2.46 3.87
C PHE A 102 -0.22 -1.16 4.00
N ALA A 103 1.07 -1.25 3.68
CA ALA A 103 1.95 -0.11 3.63
C ALA A 103 2.87 -0.22 2.41
N ILE A 104 2.88 0.80 1.54
CA ILE A 104 3.80 0.89 0.39
C ILE A 104 4.90 1.89 0.72
N MET A 105 6.12 1.40 0.86
CA MET A 105 7.29 2.22 1.17
C MET A 105 8.06 2.47 -0.12
N VAL A 106 8.13 3.73 -0.54
CA VAL A 106 8.79 4.14 -1.79
C VAL A 106 10.09 4.85 -1.47
N ASP A 107 11.17 4.40 -2.11
CA ASP A 107 12.43 5.12 -2.18
C ASP A 107 12.49 5.86 -3.51
N ASN A 108 12.31 7.17 -3.43
CA ASN A 108 12.27 8.07 -4.57
C ASN A 108 13.66 8.32 -5.19
N VAL A 109 14.74 8.09 -4.45
CA VAL A 109 16.12 8.26 -4.94
C VAL A 109 16.60 7.00 -5.65
N ALA A 110 16.31 5.83 -5.09
CA ALA A 110 16.68 4.54 -5.67
C ALA A 110 15.63 3.99 -6.67
N SER A 111 14.54 4.73 -6.91
CA SER A 111 13.41 4.32 -7.75
C SER A 111 12.92 2.91 -7.42
N SER A 112 12.71 2.63 -6.14
CA SER A 112 12.33 1.30 -5.65
C SER A 112 11.20 1.36 -4.65
N PHE A 113 10.49 0.26 -4.45
CA PHE A 113 9.44 0.16 -3.44
C PHE A 113 9.41 -1.20 -2.75
N ALA A 114 8.82 -1.25 -1.57
CA ALA A 114 8.45 -2.47 -0.89
C ALA A 114 7.04 -2.37 -0.31
N ILE A 115 6.34 -3.50 -0.29
CA ILE A 115 4.97 -3.60 0.18
C ILE A 115 4.95 -4.47 1.44
N TYR A 116 4.26 -3.99 2.45
CA TYR A 116 4.10 -4.67 3.72
C TYR A 116 2.62 -4.92 4.00
N ALA A 117 2.30 -6.10 4.51
CA ALA A 117 1.13 -6.30 5.33
C ALA A 117 1.56 -6.11 6.79
N VAL A 118 0.84 -5.30 7.54
CA VAL A 118 1.06 -5.11 8.97
C VAL A 118 -0.17 -5.60 9.70
N GLU A 119 0.03 -6.50 10.64
CA GLU A 119 -1.01 -7.10 11.47
C GLU A 119 -0.43 -7.26 12.87
N ASP A 120 -1.21 -6.92 13.91
CA ASP A 120 -0.72 -6.86 15.30
C ASP A 120 0.52 -5.97 15.49
N GLY A 121 0.71 -4.97 14.61
CA GLY A 121 1.89 -4.10 14.61
C GLY A 121 3.17 -4.76 14.09
N ILE A 122 3.08 -5.95 13.49
CA ILE A 122 4.22 -6.68 12.93
C ILE A 122 4.23 -6.53 11.42
N PRO A 123 5.20 -5.79 10.84
CA PRO A 123 5.30 -5.65 9.40
C PRO A 123 5.91 -6.92 8.78
N ARG A 124 5.27 -7.40 7.71
CA ARG A 124 5.77 -8.51 6.89
C ARG A 124 5.76 -8.09 5.42
N LYS A 125 6.91 -8.20 4.75
CA LYS A 125 6.97 -7.97 3.30
C LYS A 125 6.03 -8.95 2.59
N VAL A 126 5.23 -8.43 1.67
CA VAL A 126 4.28 -9.21 0.87
C VAL A 126 4.51 -8.95 -0.61
N GLN A 127 4.08 -9.90 -1.43
CA GLN A 127 4.00 -9.70 -2.87
C GLN A 127 2.68 -9.03 -3.21
N ALA A 128 2.73 -8.07 -4.14
CA ALA A 128 1.56 -7.59 -4.83
C ALA A 128 1.49 -8.18 -6.24
N ALA A 129 0.26 -8.36 -6.73
CA ALA A 129 0.03 -8.65 -8.13
C ALA A 129 -0.59 -7.42 -8.78
N VAL A 130 -0.10 -7.11 -9.98
CA VAL A 130 -0.64 -6.03 -10.79
C VAL A 130 -1.81 -6.59 -11.60
N LEU A 131 -2.96 -5.91 -11.51
CA LEU A 131 -4.11 -6.20 -12.33
C LEU A 131 -3.98 -5.38 -13.62
N GLU A 132 -3.75 -6.07 -14.73
CA GLU A 132 -3.90 -5.47 -16.07
C GLU A 132 -5.37 -5.09 -16.27
N GLY A 133 -5.60 -3.84 -16.70
CA GLY A 133 -6.91 -3.29 -17.05
C GLY A 133 -7.28 -3.52 -18.50
#